data_AF-A0A7Y8UTW0-F1
#
_entry.id   AF-A0A7Y8UTW0-F1
#
_cell.length_a   1.000
_cell.length_b   1.000
_cell.length_c   1.000
_cell.angle_alpha   90.00
_cell.angle_beta   90.00
_cell.angle_gamma   90.00
#
_symmetry.space_group_name_H-M   'P 1'
#
loop_
_entity.id
_entity.type
_entity.pdbx_description
1 polymer ?
#
loop_
_entity_poly.entity_id
_entity_poly.type
_entity_poly.pdbx_seq_one_letter_code
_entity_poly.pdbx_strand_id
1 'polypeptide(L)' 'MPLSGSGTETQGVMLCNQLRTVDLKARGGKRVEAVPEVVMDDVLARIQVLIE' A
#
# COMPACT_ATOMS: atom_id res chain seq x y z
N MET A 1 7.07 -1.14 -5.02
CA MET A 1 7.03 -2.62 -5.15
C MET A 1 5.91 -3.02 -6.08
N PRO A 2 6.12 -3.96 -7.02
CA PRO A 2 5.07 -4.46 -7.90
C PRO A 2 4.04 -5.30 -7.12
N LEU A 3 2.76 -5.15 -7.44
CA LEU A 3 1.65 -5.97 -6.94
C LEU A 3 1.35 -7.17 -7.85
N SER A 4 1.92 -7.20 -9.05
CA SER A 4 1.79 -8.31 -9.98
C SER A 4 2.24 -9.62 -9.33
N GLY A 5 1.40 -10.64 -9.37
CA GLY A 5 1.70 -11.95 -8.78
C GLY A 5 1.43 -12.06 -7.28
N SER A 6 0.93 -11.00 -6.63
CA SER A 6 0.52 -11.06 -5.22
C SER A 6 -0.90 -11.58 -5.00
N GLY A 7 -1.67 -11.82 -6.06
CA GLY A 7 -3.06 -12.28 -5.97
C GLY A 7 -4.07 -11.19 -5.60
N THR A 8 -3.65 -9.91 -5.61
CA THR A 8 -4.53 -8.76 -5.47
C THR A 8 -5.33 -8.49 -6.74
N GLU A 9 -6.52 -7.91 -6.61
CA GLU A 9 -7.28 -7.37 -7.75
C GLU A 9 -6.55 -6.17 -8.34
N THR A 10 -6.11 -5.26 -7.47
CA THR A 10 -5.33 -4.06 -7.83
C THR A 10 -3.99 -4.47 -8.42
N GLN A 11 -3.73 -4.00 -9.64
CA GLN A 11 -2.47 -4.17 -10.36
C GLN A 11 -1.64 -2.90 -10.35
N GLY A 12 -0.33 -3.05 -10.57
CA GLY A 12 0.61 -1.94 -10.69
C GLY A 12 1.70 -1.97 -9.63
N VAL A 13 2.10 -0.78 -9.17
CA VAL A 13 3.18 -0.62 -8.18
C VAL A 13 2.71 0.21 -6.99
N MET A 14 3.06 -0.22 -5.78
CA MET A 14 2.91 0.60 -4.58
C MET A 14 4.16 1.48 -4.38
N LEU A 15 3.92 2.76 -4.10
CA LEU A 15 4.96 3.79 -3.92
C LEU A 15 5.12 4.12 -2.43
N CYS A 16 6.15 3.56 -1.79
CA CYS A 16 6.39 3.75 -0.36
C CYS A 16 7.08 5.08 -0.03
N ASN A 17 7.63 5.80 -1.01
CA ASN A 17 8.36 7.06 -0.81
C ASN A 17 7.47 8.32 -0.94
N GLN A 18 6.17 8.16 -1.25
CA GLN A 18 5.21 9.26 -1.41
C GLN A 18 4.07 9.15 -0.38
N LEU A 19 4.42 8.83 0.86
CA LEU A 19 3.48 8.69 1.97
C LEU A 19 2.77 10.02 2.25
N ARG A 20 1.46 9.96 2.46
CA ARG A 20 0.65 11.11 2.84
C ARG A 20 -0.58 10.67 3.62
N THR A 21 -0.93 11.43 4.65
CA THR A 21 -2.21 11.28 5.34
C THR A 21 -3.30 11.99 4.54
N VAL A 22 -4.42 11.31 4.32
CA VAL A 22 -5.58 11.87 3.62
C VAL A 22 -6.86 11.53 4.37
N ASP A 23 -7.83 12.44 4.36
CA ASP A 23 -9.16 12.16 4.87
C ASP A 23 -9.95 11.32 3.86
N LEU A 24 -10.21 10.06 4.19
CA LEU A 24 -10.98 9.15 3.35
C LEU A 24 -12.47 9.47 3.36
N LYS A 25 -13.04 9.97 4.46
CA LYS A 25 -14.48 10.27 4.56
C LYS A 25 -14.82 11.49 3.71
N ALA A 26 -14.05 12.56 3.85
CA ALA A 26 -14.25 13.78 3.05
C ALA A 26 -14.02 13.53 1.56
N ARG A 27 -13.16 12.58 1.19
CA ARG A 27 -12.85 12.23 -0.22
C ARG A 27 -13.69 11.08 -0.78
N GLY A 28 -14.64 10.51 -0.01
CA GLY A 28 -15.49 9.42 -0.48
C GLY A 28 -14.74 8.12 -0.80
N GLY A 29 -13.70 7.81 -0.03
CA GLY A 29 -12.89 6.60 -0.20
C GLY A 29 -13.72 5.32 -0.11
N LYS A 30 -13.43 4.36 -0.99
CA LYS A 30 -14.07 3.04 -1.03
C LYS A 30 -13.03 1.97 -0.76
N ARG A 31 -13.38 0.98 0.07
CA ARG A 31 -12.54 -0.20 0.29
C ARG A 31 -12.73 -1.16 -0.88
N VAL A 32 -11.63 -1.47 -1.58
CA VAL A 32 -11.61 -2.42 -2.69
C VAL A 32 -11.31 -3.83 -2.16
N GLU A 33 -10.15 -3.98 -1.52
CA GLU A 33 -9.64 -5.28 -1.09
C GLU A 33 -8.75 -5.17 0.16
N ALA A 34 -8.22 -6.31 0.61
CA ALA A 34 -7.10 -6.37 1.55
C ALA A 34 -5.95 -7.11 0.89
N VAL A 35 -4.74 -6.58 1.04
CA VAL A 35 -3.52 -7.22 0.53
C VAL A 35 -3.13 -8.41 1.41
N PRO A 36 -2.42 -9.42 0.87
CA PRO A 36 -1.83 -10.48 1.67
C PRO A 36 -0.80 -9.97 2.70
N GLU A 37 -0.62 -10.71 3.79
CA GLU A 37 0.34 -10.38 4.86
C GLU A 37 1.77 -10.17 4.35
N VAL A 38 2.24 -11.05 3.46
CA VAL A 38 3.56 -10.94 2.83
C VAL A 38 3.78 -9.61 2.10
N VAL A 39 2.72 -9.02 1.53
CA VAL A 39 2.81 -7.70 0.89
C VAL A 39 2.90 -6.61 1.95
N MET A 40 2.11 -6.71 3.02
CA MET A 40 2.15 -5.74 4.12
C MET A 40 3.52 -5.69 4.80
N ASP A 41 4.15 -6.85 5.02
CA ASP A 41 5.47 -6.95 5.64
C ASP A 41 6.56 -6.24 4.79
N ASP A 42 6.56 -6.43 3.46
CA ASP A 42 7.49 -5.74 2.56
C ASP A 42 7.23 -4.21 2.55
N VAL A 43 5.98 -3.77 2.65
CA VAL A 43 5.66 -2.33 2.78
C VAL A 43 6.27 -1.76 4.06
N LEU A 44 6.03 -2.42 5.21
CA LEU A 44 6.49 -1.94 6.51
C LEU A 44 8.02 -1.88 6.58
N ALA A 45 8.71 -2.90 6.07
CA ALA A 45 10.17 -2.93 6.01
C ALA A 45 10.75 -1.75 5.20
N ARG A 46 10.11 -1.38 4.08
CA ARG A 46 10.54 -0.23 3.27
C ARG A 46 10.24 1.10 3.93
N ILE A 47 9.08 1.23 4.56
CA ILE A 47 8.68 2.45 5.27
C ILE A 47 9.60 2.70 6.45
N GLN A 48 10.00 1.66 7.19
CA GLN A 48 10.93 1.78 8.31
C GLN A 48 12.25 2.47 7.90
N VAL A 49 12.83 2.08 6.76
CA VAL A 49 14.06 2.70 6.23
C VAL A 49 13.86 4.16 5.81
N LEU A 50 12.64 4.59 5.50
CA LEU A 50 12.34 5.97 5.10
C LEU A 50 12.18 6.93 6.29
N ILE A 51 11.93 6.40 7.49
CA ILE A 51 11.64 7.19 8.70
C ILE A 51 12.77 7.14 9.73
N GLU A 52 13.75 6.26 9.55
CA GLU A 52 15.05 6.26 10.27
C GLU A 52 16.00 7.31 9.67
#